data_AF-A0A8I1RUC7-F1
#
_entry.id   AF-A0A8I1RUC7-F1
#
_cell.length_a   1.000
_cell.length_b   1.000
_cell.length_c   1.000
_cell.angle_alpha   90.00
_cell.angle_beta   90.00
_cell.angle_gamma   90.00
#
_symmetry.space_group_name_H-M   'P 1'
#
loop_
_entity.id
_entity.type
_entity.pdbx_description
1 polymer ?
#
loop_
_entity_poly.entity_id
_entity_poly.type
_entity_poly.pdbx_seq_one_letter_code
_entity_poly.pdbx_strand_id
1 'polypeptide(L)'
;MRLHVIVAITAILLAAGGAFAAEIDIPPPPRPKDLSVHVNQPNCSQWTDDCVTCMRGVDGAAPVCSNIGVACQPKPIRCLAADTPGEAQKPQDPAAK
;
A
#
# COMPACT_ATOMS: atom_id res chain seq x y z
N MET A 1 50.87 -3.99 -38.21
CA MET A 1 49.71 -4.85 -38.58
C MET A 1 49.31 -5.82 -37.47
N ARG A 2 50.21 -6.67 -36.95
CA ARG A 2 49.87 -7.67 -35.91
C ARG A 2 49.33 -7.09 -34.59
N LEU A 3 49.87 -5.98 -34.11
CA LEU A 3 49.40 -5.33 -32.88
C LEU A 3 47.99 -4.74 -33.01
N HIS A 4 47.66 -4.13 -34.16
CA HIS A 4 46.32 -3.59 -34.41
C HIS A 4 45.25 -4.68 -34.54
N VAL A 5 45.62 -5.84 -35.08
CA VAL A 5 44.73 -7.01 -35.15
C VAL A 5 44.40 -7.53 -33.74
N ILE A 6 45.39 -7.58 -32.85
CA ILE A 6 45.18 -8.03 -31.46
C ILE A 6 44.27 -7.05 -30.70
N VAL A 7 44.49 -5.73 -30.85
CA VAL A 7 43.65 -4.70 -30.22
C VAL A 7 42.21 -4.73 -30.73
N ALA A 8 42.02 -4.98 -32.03
CA ALA A 8 40.68 -5.13 -32.60
C ALA A 8 39.94 -6.36 -32.04
N ILE A 9 40.64 -7.49 -31.88
CA ILE A 9 40.04 -8.72 -31.36
C ILE A 9 39.65 -8.57 -29.88
N THR A 10 40.49 -7.95 -29.05
CA THR A 10 40.16 -7.74 -27.63
C THR A 10 38.99 -6.78 -27.43
N ALA A 11 38.88 -5.72 -28.24
CA ALA A 11 37.75 -4.79 -28.19
C ALA A 11 36.41 -5.47 -28.53
N ILE A 12 36.40 -6.41 -29.48
CA ILE A 12 35.20 -7.16 -29.87
C ILE A 12 34.75 -8.11 -28.74
N LEU A 13 35.69 -8.76 -28.05
CA LEU A 13 35.38 -9.68 -26.95
C LEU A 13 34.79 -8.97 -25.72
N LEU A 14 35.18 -7.71 -25.47
CA LEU A 14 34.67 -6.91 -24.35
C LEU A 14 33.23 -6.42 -24.54
N ALA A 15 32.74 -6.33 -25.79
CA ALA A 15 31.41 -5.81 -26.10
C ALA A 15 30.27 -6.85 -25.97
N ALA A 16 30.59 -8.13 -25.76
CA ALA A 16 29.61 -9.23 -25.76
C ALA A 16 28.99 -9.57 -24.38
N GLY A 17 29.35 -8.83 -23.33
CA GLY A 17 28.79 -9.03 -21.99
C GLY A 17 27.38 -8.43 -21.85
N GLY A 18 26.35 -9.17 -22.25
CA GLY A 18 24.96 -8.81 -21.97
C GLY A 18 24.60 -9.09 -20.50
N ALA A 19 24.10 -8.09 -19.78
CA ALA A 19 23.49 -8.29 -18.48
C ALA A 19 22.07 -8.82 -18.67
N PHE A 20 21.87 -10.13 -18.49
CA PHE A 20 20.54 -10.71 -18.39
C PHE A 20 20.02 -10.52 -16.98
N ALA A 21 19.05 -9.62 -16.80
CA ALA A 21 18.26 -9.59 -15.58
C ALA A 21 17.41 -10.87 -15.55
N ALA A 22 17.65 -11.74 -14.58
CA ALA A 22 16.75 -12.86 -14.33
C ALA A 22 15.44 -12.27 -13.76
N GLU A 23 14.38 -12.31 -14.57
CA GLU A 23 13.03 -11.96 -14.13
C GLU A 23 12.64 -12.96 -13.03
N ILE A 24 12.52 -12.49 -11.79
CA ILE A 24 12.01 -13.29 -10.68
C ILE A 24 10.50 -13.36 -10.87
N ASP A 25 9.99 -14.55 -11.16
CA ASP A 25 8.55 -14.80 -11.23
C ASP A 25 7.96 -14.79 -9.81
N ILE A 26 7.48 -13.62 -9.37
CA ILE A 26 6.82 -13.46 -8.07
C ILE A 26 5.35 -13.85 -8.28
N PRO A 27 4.87 -14.93 -7.64
CA PRO A 27 3.46 -15.30 -7.74
C PRO A 27 2.60 -14.12 -7.28
N PRO A 28 1.52 -13.80 -8.01
CA PRO A 28 0.67 -12.68 -7.65
C PRO A 28 0.13 -12.88 -6.23
N PRO A 29 0.14 -11.83 -5.39
CA PRO A 29 -0.32 -11.95 -4.03
C PRO A 29 -1.79 -12.40 -4.01
N PRO A 30 -2.19 -13.26 -3.05
CA PRO A 30 -3.57 -13.68 -2.91
C PRO A 30 -4.47 -12.45 -2.75
N ARG A 31 -5.58 -12.42 -3.50
CA ARG A 31 -6.55 -11.32 -3.41
C ARG A 31 -7.10 -11.26 -1.98
N PRO A 32 -7.05 -10.10 -1.30
CA PRO A 32 -7.68 -9.93 -0.01
C PRO A 32 -9.17 -10.24 -0.13
N LYS A 33 -9.69 -11.08 0.79
CA LYS A 33 -11.12 -11.40 0.86
C LYS A 33 -11.93 -10.29 1.55
N ASP A 34 -11.26 -9.40 2.27
CA ASP A 34 -11.85 -8.23 2.89
C ASP A 34 -11.98 -7.08 1.90
N LEU A 35 -12.99 -6.24 2.12
CA LEU A 35 -13.14 -4.96 1.43
C LEU A 35 -11.84 -4.15 1.62
N SER A 36 -11.38 -3.46 0.58
CA SER A 36 -10.23 -2.56 0.71
C SER A 36 -10.54 -1.47 1.75
N VAL A 37 -9.54 -1.14 2.58
CA VAL A 37 -9.64 -0.03 3.55
C VAL A 37 -9.97 1.31 2.86
N HIS A 38 -9.66 1.44 1.57
CA HIS A 38 -9.90 2.66 0.76
C HIS A 38 -11.31 2.73 0.15
N VAL A 39 -12.20 1.81 0.51
CA VAL A 39 -13.60 1.78 0.03
C VAL A 39 -14.53 2.04 1.19
N ASN A 40 -15.65 2.72 0.90
CA ASN A 40 -16.73 2.94 1.85
C ASN A 40 -17.19 1.62 2.49
N GLN A 41 -17.06 1.52 3.81
CA GLN A 41 -17.52 0.37 4.58
C GLN A 41 -19.04 0.45 4.79
N PRO A 42 -19.79 -0.65 4.83
CA PRO A 42 -21.23 -0.61 5.08
C PRO A 42 -21.54 -0.15 6.52
N ASN A 43 -22.52 0.76 6.68
CA ASN A 43 -23.03 1.25 7.96
C ASN A 43 -21.98 1.88 8.91
N CYS A 44 -20.84 2.32 8.36
CA CYS A 44 -19.74 2.91 9.11
C CYS A 44 -19.30 4.26 8.51
N SER A 45 -19.26 5.30 9.35
CA SER A 45 -18.86 6.66 8.98
C SER A 45 -17.36 6.88 9.11
N GLN A 46 -16.69 6.09 9.96
CA GLN A 46 -15.25 6.11 10.12
C GLN A 46 -14.73 4.71 10.45
N TRP A 47 -13.69 4.24 9.76
CA TRP A 47 -13.12 2.90 9.94
C TRP A 47 -11.59 2.91 9.84
N THR A 48 -10.98 1.81 10.29
CA THR A 48 -9.53 1.65 10.24
C THR A 48 -9.11 0.18 10.15
N ASP A 49 -7.96 -0.08 9.56
CA ASP A 49 -7.20 -1.34 9.62
C ASP A 49 -6.01 -1.26 10.60
N ASP A 50 -6.08 -0.32 11.56
CA ASP A 50 -5.00 0.15 12.46
C ASP A 50 -3.84 0.92 11.80
N CYS A 51 -3.75 0.94 10.47
CA CYS A 51 -2.68 1.64 9.74
C CYS A 51 -3.18 2.84 8.94
N VAL A 52 -4.37 2.72 8.38
CA VAL A 52 -5.11 3.71 7.65
C VAL A 52 -6.39 3.99 8.41
N THR A 53 -6.69 5.27 8.63
CA THR A 53 -7.98 5.71 9.15
C THR A 53 -8.71 6.44 8.03
N CYS A 54 -9.94 6.04 7.76
CA CYS A 54 -10.77 6.62 6.71
C CYS A 54 -12.08 7.14 7.28
N MET A 55 -12.58 8.22 6.67
CA MET A 55 -13.93 8.75 6.89
C MET A 55 -14.75 8.65 5.61
N ARG A 56 -16.04 8.38 5.76
CA ARG A 56 -17.01 8.33 4.67
C ARG A 56 -17.04 9.67 3.92
N GLY A 57 -17.00 9.61 2.59
CA GLY A 57 -17.22 10.76 1.73
C GLY A 57 -18.70 11.17 1.69
N VAL A 58 -18.97 12.46 1.56
CA VAL A 58 -20.33 13.01 1.39
C VAL A 58 -20.90 12.65 0.02
N ASP A 59 -22.21 12.44 -0.08
CA ASP A 59 -22.95 12.23 -1.33
C ASP A 59 -22.37 11.15 -2.27
N GLY A 60 -21.84 10.07 -1.68
CA GLY A 60 -21.25 8.97 -2.45
C GLY A 60 -19.83 9.23 -2.96
N ALA A 61 -19.21 10.34 -2.55
CA ALA A 61 -17.80 10.59 -2.82
C ALA A 61 -16.90 9.49 -2.21
N ALA A 62 -15.68 9.41 -2.74
CA ALA A 62 -14.64 8.55 -2.21
C ALA A 62 -14.32 8.91 -0.75
N PRO A 63 -13.94 7.93 0.09
CA PRO A 63 -13.56 8.19 1.46
C PRO A 63 -12.27 9.01 1.55
N VAL A 64 -12.17 9.82 2.60
CA VAL A 64 -10.94 10.56 2.92
C VAL A 64 -10.14 9.72 3.91
N CYS A 65 -8.91 9.38 3.56
CA CYS A 65 -8.06 8.48 4.33
C CYS A 65 -6.73 9.10 4.70
N SER A 66 -6.23 8.78 5.90
CA SER A 66 -4.89 9.11 6.38
C SER A 66 -4.13 7.84 6.75
N ASN A 67 -2.83 7.77 6.44
CA ASN A 67 -1.95 6.68 6.88
C ASN A 67 -0.96 7.16 7.95
N ILE A 68 -0.55 6.25 8.84
CA ILE A 68 0.48 6.52 9.87
C ILE A 68 1.91 6.24 9.39
N GLY A 69 2.09 5.38 8.36
CA GLY A 69 3.38 5.12 7.72
C GLY A 69 3.54 3.69 7.17
N VAL A 70 4.57 3.48 6.35
CA VAL A 70 4.81 2.24 5.59
C VAL A 70 5.20 1.02 6.44
N ALA A 71 5.63 1.24 7.68
CA ALA A 71 6.02 0.15 8.58
C ALA A 71 4.81 -0.53 9.26
N CYS A 72 3.66 0.13 9.26
CA CYS A 72 2.46 -0.41 9.90
C CYS A 72 1.96 -1.65 9.15
N GLN A 73 1.59 -2.69 9.90
CA GLN A 73 1.05 -3.93 9.36
C GLN A 73 -0.48 -3.93 9.49
N PRO A 74 -1.24 -3.92 8.38
CA PRO A 74 -2.70 -3.85 8.41
C PRO A 74 -3.32 -5.02 9.18
N LYS A 75 -4.40 -4.71 9.89
CA LYS A 75 -5.26 -5.68 10.58
C LYS A 75 -6.65 -5.73 9.92
N PRO A 76 -7.53 -6.68 10.29
CA PRO A 76 -8.90 -6.67 9.82
C PRO A 76 -9.59 -5.33 10.09
N ILE A 77 -10.33 -4.84 9.11
CA ILE A 77 -11.00 -3.54 9.19
C ILE A 77 -12.02 -3.55 10.32
N ARG A 78 -12.00 -2.50 11.14
CA ARG A 78 -12.97 -2.27 12.20
C ARG A 78 -13.62 -0.90 12.07
N CYS A 79 -14.91 -0.86 12.41
CA CYS A 79 -15.66 0.38 12.45
C CYS A 79 -15.32 1.17 13.73
N LEU A 80 -15.08 2.46 13.59
CA LEU A 80 -14.84 3.41 14.69
C LEU A 80 -16.10 4.21 15.02
N ALA A 81 -16.89 4.56 14.01
CA ALA A 81 -18.14 5.30 14.17
C ALA A 81 -19.21 4.79 13.20
N ALA A 82 -20.44 4.59 13.68
CA ALA A 82 -21.58 4.19 12.86
C ALA A 82 -22.08 5.36 11.99
N ASP A 83 -22.82 5.07 10.93
CA ASP A 83 -23.45 6.07 10.05
C ASP A 83 -24.75 6.69 10.61
N THR A 84 -25.00 6.56 11.92
CA THR A 84 -26.29 6.96 12.50
C THR A 84 -26.48 8.49 12.48
N PRO A 85 -27.66 9.00 12.09
CA PRO A 85 -28.06 10.36 12.40
C PRO A 85 -28.35 10.46 13.91
N GLY A 86 -27.35 10.87 14.69
CA GLY A 86 -27.50 11.18 16.11
C GLY A 86 -26.86 10.17 17.07
N GLU A 87 -25.60 10.42 17.41
CA GLU A 87 -25.14 10.68 18.78
C GLU A 87 -23.62 10.83 18.67
N ALA A 88 -23.11 12.05 18.84
CA ALA A 88 -21.68 12.29 18.89
C ALA A 88 -21.10 11.52 20.08
N GLN A 89 -20.21 10.55 19.82
CA GLN A 89 -19.46 9.87 20.86
C GLN A 89 -18.62 10.93 21.60
N LYS A 90 -19.09 11.34 22.78
CA LYS A 90 -18.36 12.25 23.68
C LYS A 90 -16.96 11.67 23.93
N PRO A 91 -15.88 12.48 23.86
CA PRO A 91 -14.54 12.03 24.23
C PRO A 91 -14.58 11.40 25.63
N GLN A 92 -14.21 10.12 25.71
CA GLN A 92 -13.93 9.47 26.98
C GLN A 92 -12.51 9.87 27.38
N ASP A 93 -12.41 10.99 28.10
CA ASP A 93 -11.27 11.24 28.98
C ASP A 93 -11.30 10.17 30.08
N PRO A 94 -10.31 9.26 30.19
CA PRO A 94 -10.13 8.51 31.41
C PRO A 94 -9.59 9.49 32.46
N ALA A 95 -10.47 9.87 33.38
CA ALA A 95 -10.12 10.64 34.56
C ALA A 95 -8.95 9.96 35.30
N ALA A 96 -7.95 10.78 35.59
CA ALA A 96 -7.08 10.80 36.76
C ALA A 96 -6.98 9.54 37.63
N LYS A 97 -5.73 9.12 37.86
CA LYS A 97 -5.31 8.58 39.16
C LYS A 97 -4.12 9.36 39.67
#